data_AF-A0A7S1IGA0-F1
#
_entry.id   AF-A0A7S1IGA0-F1
#
_cell.length_a   1.000
_cell.length_b   1.000
_cell.length_c   1.000
_cell.angle_alpha   90.00
_cell.angle_beta   90.00
_cell.angle_gamma   90.00
#
_symmetry.space_group_name_H-M   'P 1'
#
loop_
_entity.id
_entity.type
_entity.pdbx_description
1 polymer ?
#
loop_
_entity_poly.entity_id
_entity_poly.type
_entity_poly.pdbx_seq_one_letter_code
_entity_poly.pdbx_strand_id
1 'polypeptide(L)'
;EKKKKKKKNEKEKEKEEEEEEEKEKTKKKKRKKECADGDRQGNEECTLQQKEKPGSFQNEGASSGCHGSMGYTCEEQVVCSTKLVTSLEYPWEDVEYGDHFETCDQAYKDITPLLKEAARLMQRDASSLGIYDPFYCDGAVKRHLAALGFHTVHHEKRDFYADVKNGQVPEHDILITNPPYSGDHKERILEYCCASGKPWALLLPNYIATKNYYQSTLAKHKQEPFYFVSRERYMFYHPEGTGHDTSPFEGFWFLYLGPHTEHLYQWSVQNLPRSSYKALTRTVDDLLQKRLVPAPRMNPKRRKALLQGKGKG
;
A
#
# COMPACT_ATOMS: atom_id res chain seq x y z
N GLU A 1 -12.54 23.48 -44.19
CA GLU A 1 -13.31 22.38 -43.55
C GLU A 1 -12.60 21.63 -42.41
N LYS A 2 -11.33 21.22 -42.53
CA LYS A 2 -10.62 20.36 -41.55
C LYS A 2 -10.81 20.76 -40.06
N LYS A 3 -10.78 22.06 -39.70
CA LYS A 3 -11.05 22.53 -38.33
C LYS A 3 -12.48 22.24 -37.81
N LYS A 4 -13.52 22.31 -38.66
CA LYS A 4 -14.90 21.95 -38.27
C LYS A 4 -15.02 20.44 -38.02
N LYS A 5 -14.34 19.61 -38.81
CA LYS A 5 -14.36 18.14 -38.65
C LYS A 5 -13.67 17.70 -37.34
N LYS A 6 -12.53 18.31 -36.98
CA LYS A 6 -11.86 18.05 -35.69
C LYS A 6 -12.76 18.39 -34.48
N LYS A 7 -13.36 19.59 -34.48
CA LYS A 7 -14.23 20.04 -33.38
C LYS A 7 -15.54 19.25 -33.25
N LYS A 8 -16.02 18.60 -34.33
CA LYS A 8 -17.15 17.65 -34.27
C LYS A 8 -16.75 16.35 -33.57
N ASN A 9 -15.61 15.77 -33.94
CA ASN A 9 -15.12 14.53 -33.35
C ASN A 9 -14.77 14.67 -31.85
N GLU A 10 -14.24 15.81 -31.41
CA GLU A 10 -13.99 16.08 -29.98
C GLU A 10 -15.30 16.12 -29.19
N LYS A 11 -16.32 16.83 -29.70
CA LYS A 11 -17.63 16.93 -29.04
C LYS A 11 -18.47 15.64 -29.08
N GLU A 12 -18.28 14.81 -30.10
CA GLU A 12 -18.85 13.44 -30.12
C GLU A 12 -18.17 12.56 -29.07
N LYS A 13 -16.84 12.67 -28.89
CA LYS A 13 -16.10 11.88 -27.90
C LYS A 13 -16.40 12.25 -26.45
N GLU A 14 -16.55 13.54 -26.13
CA GLU A 14 -16.98 14.00 -24.79
C GLU A 14 -18.35 13.40 -24.42
N LYS A 15 -19.29 13.39 -25.38
CA LYS A 15 -20.61 12.79 -25.20
C LYS A 15 -20.57 11.26 -25.10
N GLU A 16 -19.64 10.62 -25.84
CA GLU A 16 -19.16 9.24 -25.67
C GLU A 16 -18.89 8.89 -24.19
N GLU A 17 -18.08 9.74 -23.55
CA GLU A 17 -17.53 9.52 -22.21
C GLU A 17 -18.55 9.83 -21.09
N GLU A 18 -19.36 10.90 -21.21
CA GLU A 18 -20.46 11.19 -20.28
C GLU A 18 -21.51 10.05 -20.22
N GLU A 19 -21.91 9.52 -21.39
CA GLU A 19 -22.88 8.41 -21.45
C GLU A 19 -22.34 7.09 -20.86
N GLU A 20 -21.03 6.82 -20.93
CA GLU A 20 -20.46 5.61 -20.33
C GLU A 20 -20.32 5.77 -18.79
N GLU A 21 -20.03 6.98 -18.29
CA GLU A 21 -19.98 7.29 -16.86
C GLU A 21 -21.36 7.19 -16.18
N GLU A 22 -22.42 7.70 -16.82
CA GLU A 22 -23.80 7.59 -16.31
C GLU A 22 -24.28 6.13 -16.26
N LYS A 23 -23.93 5.33 -17.28
CA LYS A 23 -24.21 3.89 -17.31
C LYS A 23 -23.45 3.11 -16.24
N GLU A 24 -22.25 3.53 -15.86
CA GLU A 24 -21.51 2.93 -14.73
C GLU A 24 -22.13 3.31 -13.38
N LYS A 25 -22.46 4.59 -13.16
CA LYS A 25 -23.17 5.07 -11.96
C LYS A 25 -24.49 4.31 -11.75
N THR A 26 -25.25 4.09 -12.82
CA THR A 26 -26.50 3.32 -12.79
C THR A 26 -26.28 1.84 -12.44
N LYS A 27 -25.22 1.20 -12.98
CA LYS A 27 -24.86 -0.19 -12.64
C LYS A 27 -24.39 -0.36 -11.19
N LYS A 28 -23.59 0.57 -10.67
CA LYS A 28 -23.18 0.58 -9.26
C LYS A 28 -24.39 0.71 -8.33
N LYS A 29 -25.35 1.59 -8.68
CA LYS A 29 -26.60 1.77 -7.93
C LYS A 29 -27.50 0.51 -7.95
N LYS A 30 -27.55 -0.23 -9.08
CA LYS A 30 -28.28 -1.51 -9.16
C LYS A 30 -27.63 -2.60 -8.29
N ARG A 31 -26.30 -2.76 -8.37
CA ARG A 31 -25.56 -3.73 -7.53
C ARG A 31 -25.73 -3.46 -6.04
N LYS A 32 -25.66 -2.19 -5.61
CA LYS A 32 -25.87 -1.82 -4.19
C LYS A 32 -27.30 -2.11 -3.69
N LYS A 33 -28.29 -2.16 -4.59
CA LYS A 33 -29.65 -2.61 -4.26
C LYS A 33 -29.77 -4.14 -4.21
N GLU A 34 -29.16 -4.84 -5.16
CA GLU A 34 -29.14 -6.32 -5.21
C GLU A 34 -28.44 -6.94 -3.98
N CYS A 35 -27.44 -6.26 -3.38
CA CYS A 35 -26.87 -6.68 -2.10
C CYS A 35 -27.81 -6.40 -0.90
N ALA A 36 -28.52 -5.26 -0.89
CA ALA A 36 -29.38 -4.87 0.23
C ALA A 36 -30.67 -5.72 0.34
N ASP A 37 -31.16 -6.26 -0.79
CA ASP A 37 -32.31 -7.18 -0.80
C ASP A 37 -31.91 -8.65 -0.47
N GLY A 38 -30.61 -8.96 -0.33
CA GLY A 38 -30.09 -10.30 -0.01
C GLY A 38 -30.05 -10.65 1.48
N ASP A 39 -29.82 -9.66 2.36
CA ASP A 39 -29.63 -9.86 3.81
C ASP A 39 -30.95 -9.95 4.62
N ARG A 40 -32.04 -10.43 4.01
CA ARG A 40 -33.37 -10.43 4.65
C ARG A 40 -34.09 -11.77 4.77
N GLN A 41 -33.40 -12.89 4.50
CA GLN A 41 -33.90 -14.24 4.76
C GLN A 41 -32.79 -15.15 5.28
N GLY A 42 -32.93 -15.68 6.50
CA GLY A 42 -32.00 -16.65 7.08
C GLY A 42 -31.62 -16.39 8.54
N ASN A 43 -32.62 -16.31 9.44
CA ASN A 43 -32.37 -16.39 10.88
C ASN A 43 -32.95 -17.71 11.40
N GLU A 44 -32.15 -18.77 11.38
CA GLU A 44 -32.43 -20.03 12.07
C GLU A 44 -31.31 -20.31 13.07
N GLU A 45 -31.69 -20.55 14.32
CA GLU A 45 -30.77 -20.77 15.43
C GLU A 45 -30.02 -22.10 15.29
N CYS A 46 -28.70 -22.08 15.48
CA CYS A 46 -27.91 -23.30 15.65
C CYS A 46 -27.47 -23.44 17.11
N THR A 47 -28.29 -24.14 17.89
CA THR A 47 -28.10 -24.31 19.34
C THR A 47 -26.96 -25.30 19.64
N LEU A 48 -25.91 -24.83 20.32
CA LEU A 48 -24.84 -25.68 20.85
C LEU A 48 -25.38 -26.61 21.95
N GLN A 49 -25.29 -27.93 21.73
CA GLN A 49 -25.45 -28.93 22.79
C GLN A 49 -24.09 -29.48 23.23
N GLN A 50 -23.69 -29.14 24.45
CA GLN A 50 -22.61 -29.81 25.17
C GLN A 50 -23.04 -31.23 25.57
N LYS A 51 -22.12 -32.20 25.54
CA LYS A 51 -22.28 -33.49 26.19
C LYS A 51 -21.05 -33.81 27.04
N GLU A 52 -21.28 -34.10 28.32
CA GLU A 52 -20.24 -34.50 29.28
C GLU A 52 -20.19 -36.03 29.51
N LYS A 53 -18.96 -36.58 29.62
CA LYS A 53 -18.50 -37.67 30.54
C LYS A 53 -19.15 -39.07 30.44
N PRO A 54 -18.65 -40.14 31.15
CA PRO A 54 -17.42 -40.33 31.96
C PRO A 54 -16.48 -41.45 31.38
N GLY A 55 -15.37 -41.93 32.00
CA GLY A 55 -14.57 -41.45 33.15
C GLY A 55 -14.05 -42.54 34.13
N SER A 56 -12.81 -43.04 33.97
CA SER A 56 -12.07 -43.94 34.91
C SER A 56 -10.54 -43.69 34.78
N PHE A 57 -9.80 -43.35 35.85
CA PHE A 57 -9.03 -44.26 36.75
C PHE A 57 -8.20 -45.33 36.00
N GLN A 58 -6.90 -45.54 36.26
CA GLN A 58 -6.18 -45.51 37.55
C GLN A 58 -4.80 -44.81 37.51
N ASN A 59 -4.12 -44.75 38.66
CA ASN A 59 -2.85 -44.07 38.90
C ASN A 59 -1.94 -44.99 39.77
N GLU A 60 -0.74 -45.35 39.29
CA GLU A 60 0.31 -46.04 40.06
C GLU A 60 1.69 -45.45 39.70
N GLY A 61 2.69 -45.61 40.56
CA GLY A 61 3.99 -44.94 40.40
C GLY A 61 5.18 -45.68 41.01
N ALA A 62 6.21 -44.91 41.39
CA ALA A 62 7.46 -45.28 42.07
C ALA A 62 8.66 -45.77 41.21
N SER A 63 9.67 -44.88 41.14
CA SER A 63 11.09 -45.12 41.49
C SER A 63 11.85 -46.36 40.96
N SER A 64 12.91 -46.14 40.16
CA SER A 64 14.33 -46.32 40.57
C SER A 64 15.35 -46.35 39.40
N GLY A 65 16.63 -46.05 39.66
CA GLY A 65 17.69 -47.00 39.24
C GLY A 65 18.59 -46.82 38.01
N CYS A 66 19.25 -45.67 37.82
CA CYS A 66 20.69 -45.51 37.41
C CYS A 66 21.28 -46.00 36.05
N HIS A 67 22.37 -45.30 35.65
CA HIS A 67 23.43 -45.61 34.66
C HIS A 67 23.12 -45.68 33.14
N GLY A 68 23.83 -44.83 32.35
CA GLY A 68 24.27 -45.23 31.00
C GLY A 68 24.30 -44.17 29.88
N SER A 69 25.47 -43.55 29.67
CA SER A 69 26.03 -43.12 28.36
C SER A 69 25.36 -42.05 27.46
N MET A 70 26.22 -41.13 27.01
CA MET A 70 26.17 -40.20 25.87
C MET A 70 25.09 -40.38 24.79
N GLY A 71 24.41 -39.26 24.48
CA GLY A 71 23.70 -39.03 23.22
C GLY A 71 23.26 -37.57 23.10
N TYR A 72 23.93 -36.76 22.26
CA TYR A 72 23.55 -35.37 22.01
C TYR A 72 22.54 -35.28 20.87
N THR A 73 21.26 -35.12 21.19
CA THR A 73 20.22 -34.71 20.24
C THR A 73 19.36 -33.64 20.88
N CYS A 74 19.57 -32.38 20.48
CA CYS A 74 18.78 -31.24 20.94
C CYS A 74 17.49 -31.15 20.11
N GLU A 75 16.46 -31.92 20.50
CA GLU A 75 15.10 -31.68 20.02
C GLU A 75 14.51 -30.49 20.80
N GLU A 76 14.66 -29.30 20.23
CA GLU A 76 14.12 -28.08 20.81
C GLU A 76 12.59 -28.09 20.67
N GLN A 77 11.91 -28.43 21.76
CA GLN A 77 10.45 -28.46 21.81
C GLN A 77 9.89 -27.06 21.53
N VAL A 78 9.23 -26.91 20.37
CA VAL A 78 8.47 -25.71 20.03
C VAL A 78 7.31 -25.59 21.00
N VAL A 79 7.52 -24.83 22.08
CA VAL A 79 6.46 -24.43 23.00
C VAL A 79 5.52 -23.52 22.23
N CYS A 80 4.41 -24.08 21.75
CA CYS A 80 3.35 -23.35 21.06
C CYS A 80 2.67 -22.40 22.06
N SER A 81 3.28 -21.24 22.26
CA SER A 81 2.67 -20.13 22.99
C SER A 81 1.52 -19.61 22.15
N THR A 82 0.32 -20.10 22.43
CA THR A 82 -0.93 -19.55 21.91
C THR A 82 -1.14 -18.15 22.49
N LYS A 83 -0.42 -17.17 21.93
CA LYS A 83 -0.71 -15.76 22.13
C LYS A 83 -2.14 -15.54 21.66
N LEU A 84 -3.01 -15.18 22.59
CA LEU A 84 -4.31 -14.59 22.29
C LEU A 84 -4.04 -13.33 21.48
N VAL A 85 -4.26 -13.41 20.16
CA VAL A 85 -4.25 -12.25 19.27
C VAL A 85 -5.47 -11.43 19.63
N THR A 86 -5.28 -10.40 20.45
CA THR A 86 -6.29 -9.36 20.66
C THR A 86 -6.53 -8.70 19.30
N SER A 87 -7.76 -8.79 18.79
CA SER A 87 -8.15 -8.14 17.54
C SER A 87 -7.74 -6.66 17.57
N LEU A 88 -7.21 -6.16 16.45
CA LEU A 88 -6.82 -4.76 16.33
C LEU A 88 -8.08 -3.87 16.30
N GLU A 89 -8.57 -3.47 17.47
CA GLU A 89 -9.65 -2.50 17.59
C GLU A 89 -9.16 -1.10 17.21
N TYR A 90 -9.78 -0.46 16.23
CA TYR A 90 -9.46 0.91 15.80
C TYR A 90 -10.57 1.88 16.26
N PRO A 91 -10.22 3.11 16.69
CA PRO A 91 -11.20 4.07 17.17
C PRO A 91 -11.98 4.81 16.04
N TRP A 92 -12.05 4.25 14.83
CA TRP A 92 -12.82 4.79 13.70
C TRP A 92 -13.52 3.65 12.92
N GLU A 93 -14.64 3.98 12.28
CA GLU A 93 -15.58 2.99 11.69
C GLU A 93 -15.15 2.47 10.31
N ASP A 94 -14.54 3.33 9.48
CA ASP A 94 -14.13 3.01 8.10
C ASP A 94 -12.75 2.30 8.08
N VAL A 95 -12.73 1.04 8.49
CA VAL A 95 -11.52 0.19 8.52
C VAL A 95 -11.71 -1.06 7.65
N GLU A 96 -11.14 -1.05 6.44
CA GLU A 96 -11.10 -2.24 5.59
C GLU A 96 -10.02 -3.21 6.10
N TYR A 97 -10.44 -4.35 6.67
CA TYR A 97 -9.54 -5.38 7.22
C TYR A 97 -8.42 -5.78 6.24
N GLY A 98 -8.72 -5.86 4.94
CA GLY A 98 -7.79 -6.24 3.89
C GLY A 98 -6.71 -5.21 3.53
N ASP A 99 -6.62 -4.08 4.23
CA ASP A 99 -5.58 -3.06 4.06
C ASP A 99 -4.55 -3.00 5.22
N HIS A 100 -4.71 -3.78 6.29
CA HIS A 100 -3.73 -3.82 7.40
C HIS A 100 -2.45 -4.56 7.02
N PHE A 101 -1.59 -3.90 6.25
CA PHE A 101 -0.38 -4.48 5.72
C PHE A 101 0.82 -3.60 6.08
N GLU A 102 1.58 -4.05 7.08
CA GLU A 102 2.76 -3.34 7.54
C GLU A 102 3.90 -3.44 6.53
N THR A 103 4.59 -2.30 6.34
CA THR A 103 5.67 -2.13 5.39
C THR A 103 6.93 -2.84 5.86
N CYS A 104 7.55 -3.67 4.99
CA CYS A 104 8.81 -4.32 5.36
C CYS A 104 9.95 -3.33 5.63
N ASP A 105 10.86 -3.71 6.52
CA ASP A 105 12.04 -2.94 6.88
C ASP A 105 12.94 -2.61 5.66
N GLN A 106 12.98 -3.51 4.67
CA GLN A 106 13.72 -3.33 3.43
C GLN A 106 13.21 -2.12 2.62
N ALA A 107 11.91 -1.84 2.61
CA ALA A 107 11.37 -0.68 1.89
C ALA A 107 11.87 0.65 2.47
N TYR A 108 12.06 0.72 3.79
CA TYR A 108 12.66 1.88 4.46
C TYR A 108 14.18 1.94 4.30
N LYS A 109 14.89 0.79 4.34
CA LYS A 109 16.34 0.72 4.06
C LYS A 109 16.65 1.27 2.67
N ASP A 110 15.88 0.88 1.65
CA ASP A 110 16.08 1.27 0.26
C ASP A 110 16.00 2.79 0.05
N ILE A 111 15.08 3.48 0.73
CA ILE A 111 14.99 4.95 0.67
C ILE A 111 15.85 5.70 1.69
N THR A 112 16.46 5.01 2.67
CA THR A 112 17.26 5.66 3.73
C THR A 112 18.36 6.60 3.20
N PRO A 113 19.13 6.26 2.15
CA PRO A 113 20.11 7.19 1.58
C PRO A 113 19.46 8.45 1.00
N LEU A 114 18.29 8.31 0.36
CA LEU A 114 17.54 9.42 -0.22
C LEU A 114 16.95 10.33 0.87
N LEU A 115 16.47 9.74 1.97
CA LEU A 115 15.98 10.50 3.14
C LEU A 115 17.09 11.25 3.88
N LYS A 116 18.31 10.69 3.93
CA LYS A 116 19.49 11.37 4.51
C LYS A 116 19.93 12.55 3.65
N GLU A 117 19.94 12.40 2.32
CA GLU A 117 20.17 13.52 1.40
C GLU A 117 19.04 14.56 1.46
N ALA A 118 17.78 14.12 1.59
CA ALA A 118 16.64 15.02 1.79
C ALA A 118 16.79 15.88 3.05
N ALA A 119 17.14 15.26 4.19
CA ALA A 119 17.43 15.99 5.43
C ALA A 119 18.53 17.05 5.21
N ARG A 120 19.65 16.65 4.57
CA ARG A 120 20.75 17.57 4.25
C ARG A 120 20.31 18.76 3.38
N LEU A 121 19.49 18.51 2.35
CA LEU A 121 18.94 19.56 1.47
C LEU A 121 17.99 20.51 2.21
N MET A 122 17.26 19.98 3.19
CA MET A 122 16.36 20.74 4.08
C MET A 122 17.06 21.34 5.30
N GLN A 123 18.40 21.26 5.38
CA GLN A 123 19.21 21.76 6.51
C GLN A 123 18.81 21.15 7.86
N ARG A 124 18.44 19.86 7.86
CA ARG A 124 18.14 19.03 9.02
C ARG A 124 19.20 17.94 9.19
N ASP A 125 19.42 17.53 10.44
CA ASP A 125 20.05 16.23 10.71
C ASP A 125 19.03 15.11 10.48
N ALA A 126 19.49 13.93 10.07
CA ALA A 126 18.60 12.78 9.86
C ALA A 126 17.82 12.38 11.12
N SER A 127 18.40 12.58 12.31
CA SER A 127 17.72 12.35 13.59
C SER A 127 16.60 13.35 13.88
N SER A 128 16.72 14.60 13.40
CA SER A 128 15.78 15.69 13.65
C SER A 128 14.74 15.88 12.54
N LEU A 129 14.93 15.28 11.36
CA LEU A 129 13.97 15.30 10.26
C LEU A 129 12.60 14.80 10.72
N GLY A 130 11.60 15.68 10.71
CA GLY A 130 10.23 15.35 11.08
C GLY A 130 9.55 14.51 10.01
N ILE A 131 9.47 13.19 10.21
CA ILE A 131 8.77 12.25 9.34
C ILE A 131 7.36 12.05 9.86
N TYR A 132 6.35 12.12 8.99
CA TYR A 132 4.97 11.77 9.29
C TYR A 132 4.49 10.57 8.47
N ASP A 133 4.06 9.50 9.14
CA ASP A 133 3.34 8.38 8.52
C ASP A 133 1.88 8.35 9.05
N PRO A 134 0.90 8.85 8.27
CA PRO A 134 -0.49 8.98 8.68
C PRO A 134 -1.27 7.67 8.87
N PHE A 135 -0.83 6.54 8.32
CA PHE A 135 -1.66 5.33 8.25
C PHE A 135 -1.14 4.26 9.21
N TYR A 136 -1.84 4.10 10.34
CA TYR A 136 -1.42 3.20 11.42
C TYR A 136 -1.83 1.74 11.18
N CYS A 137 -0.86 0.84 11.18
CA CYS A 137 -1.06 -0.62 11.18
C CYS A 137 -0.77 -1.22 12.57
N ASP A 138 0.44 -1.75 12.84
CA ASP A 138 0.87 -2.22 14.17
C ASP A 138 1.82 -1.24 14.89
N GLY A 139 2.30 -0.21 14.19
CA GLY A 139 3.28 0.76 14.68
C GLY A 139 4.76 0.43 14.39
N ALA A 140 5.08 -0.60 13.60
CA ALA A 140 6.47 -1.00 13.36
C ALA A 140 7.29 0.07 12.62
N VAL A 141 6.67 0.88 11.75
CA VAL A 141 7.25 2.08 11.09
C VAL A 141 8.20 2.87 12.00
N LYS A 142 7.78 3.21 13.22
CA LYS A 142 8.60 3.94 14.20
C LYS A 142 9.89 3.20 14.56
N ARG A 143 9.80 1.89 14.80
CA ARG A 143 10.96 1.05 15.14
C ARG A 143 11.92 0.94 13.95
N HIS A 144 11.38 0.75 12.75
CA HIS A 144 12.17 0.64 11.52
C HIS A 144 12.92 1.94 11.20
N LEU A 145 12.24 3.09 11.23
CA LEU A 145 12.85 4.40 10.97
C LEU A 145 13.86 4.81 12.06
N ALA A 146 13.57 4.54 13.34
CA ALA A 146 14.51 4.78 14.43
C ALA A 146 15.82 3.98 14.26
N ALA A 147 15.72 2.69 13.90
CA ALA A 147 16.89 1.84 13.63
C ALA A 147 17.75 2.34 12.43
N LEU A 148 17.19 3.17 11.55
CA LEU A 148 17.86 3.76 10.39
C LEU A 148 18.45 5.15 10.68
N GLY A 149 18.16 5.70 11.87
CA GLY A 149 18.67 6.96 12.40
C GLY A 149 17.66 8.11 12.45
N PHE A 150 16.39 7.88 12.11
CA PHE A 150 15.34 8.92 12.10
C PHE A 150 14.52 8.83 13.40
N HIS A 151 14.64 9.84 14.27
CA HIS A 151 14.10 9.78 15.62
C HIS A 151 12.81 10.61 15.79
N THR A 152 12.64 11.68 15.00
CA THR A 152 11.41 12.49 14.96
C THR A 152 10.37 11.86 14.02
N VAL A 153 9.70 10.78 14.46
CA VAL A 153 8.69 10.06 13.67
C VAL A 153 7.30 10.18 14.29
N HIS A 154 6.41 10.90 13.60
CA HIS A 154 4.99 11.02 13.93
C HIS A 154 4.22 9.89 13.28
N HIS A 155 3.69 8.96 14.08
CA HIS A 155 2.91 7.81 13.62
C HIS A 155 2.10 7.27 14.80
N GLU A 156 0.86 7.72 14.94
CA GLU A 156 -0.04 7.38 16.05
C GLU A 156 -1.29 6.71 15.51
N LYS A 157 -1.99 5.96 16.37
CA LYS A 157 -3.26 5.31 16.04
C LYS A 157 -4.41 6.33 15.98
N ARG A 158 -4.42 7.13 14.91
CA ARG A 158 -5.35 8.23 14.62
C ARG A 158 -5.93 8.09 13.21
N ASP A 159 -7.16 8.59 13.00
CA ASP A 159 -7.72 8.74 11.67
C ASP A 159 -7.12 9.97 10.98
N PHE A 160 -6.27 9.72 9.98
CA PHE A 160 -5.66 10.74 9.13
C PHE A 160 -6.68 11.70 8.50
N TYR A 161 -7.85 11.23 8.07
CA TYR A 161 -8.82 12.09 7.40
C TYR A 161 -9.59 12.96 8.38
N ALA A 162 -9.87 12.47 9.59
CA ALA A 162 -10.31 13.31 10.69
C ALA A 162 -9.26 14.37 11.03
N ASP A 163 -7.98 13.99 11.12
CA ASP A 163 -6.87 14.92 11.40
C ASP A 163 -6.76 16.02 10.32
N VAL A 164 -6.88 15.67 9.03
CA VAL A 164 -6.90 16.65 7.93
C VAL A 164 -8.12 17.56 8.02
N LYS A 165 -9.32 17.01 8.25
CA LYS A 165 -10.58 17.77 8.36
C LYS A 165 -10.58 18.75 9.54
N ASN A 166 -9.97 18.35 10.65
CA ASN A 166 -9.96 19.12 11.90
C ASN A 166 -8.73 20.05 12.03
N GLY A 167 -7.79 20.02 11.07
CA GLY A 167 -6.54 20.78 11.15
C GLY A 167 -5.58 20.28 12.24
N GLN A 168 -5.65 18.99 12.59
CA GLN A 168 -4.90 18.35 13.67
C GLN A 168 -3.72 17.50 13.19
N VAL A 169 -3.38 17.56 11.90
CA VAL A 169 -2.18 16.93 11.33
C VAL A 169 -0.94 17.49 12.04
N PRO A 170 -0.01 16.64 12.55
CA PRO A 170 1.19 17.13 13.22
C PRO A 170 2.09 17.94 12.28
N GLU A 171 2.86 18.87 12.84
CA GLU A 171 3.95 19.51 12.11
C GLU A 171 5.02 18.46 11.74
N HIS A 172 5.56 18.57 10.53
CA HIS A 172 6.51 17.61 9.96
C HIS A 172 7.23 18.23 8.76
N ASP A 173 8.42 17.74 8.46
CA ASP A 173 9.23 18.13 7.30
C ASP A 173 8.83 17.33 6.05
N ILE A 174 8.57 16.02 6.19
CA ILE A 174 8.24 15.10 5.09
C ILE A 174 7.15 14.10 5.49
N LEU A 175 6.24 13.80 4.56
CA LEU A 175 5.27 12.71 4.71
C LEU A 175 5.82 11.44 4.04
N ILE A 176 5.92 10.32 4.77
CA ILE A 176 6.38 9.04 4.24
C ILE A 176 5.37 7.98 4.65
N THR A 177 4.77 7.25 3.70
CA THR A 177 3.77 6.24 4.05
C THR A 177 3.55 5.17 2.99
N ASN A 178 3.05 4.03 3.45
CA ASN A 178 2.38 3.00 2.66
C ASN A 178 0.87 3.09 2.93
N PRO A 179 0.09 3.82 2.14
CA PRO A 179 -1.32 4.06 2.43
C PRO A 179 -2.18 2.81 2.14
N PRO A 180 -3.38 2.71 2.73
CA PRO A 180 -4.39 1.72 2.35
C PRO A 180 -4.65 1.71 0.84
N TYR A 181 -4.86 0.53 0.26
CA TYR A 181 -5.00 0.33 -1.18
C TYR A 181 -6.44 0.02 -1.63
N SER A 182 -7.38 -0.16 -0.73
CA SER A 182 -8.82 -0.12 -1.02
C SER A 182 -9.31 1.29 -1.39
N GLY A 183 -10.62 1.42 -1.58
CA GLY A 183 -11.34 2.68 -1.73
C GLY A 183 -10.68 3.75 -2.60
N ASP A 184 -10.85 5.00 -2.16
CA ASP A 184 -10.26 6.21 -2.73
C ASP A 184 -9.00 6.67 -1.97
N HIS A 185 -8.51 5.87 -1.01
CA HIS A 185 -7.38 6.22 -0.12
C HIS A 185 -6.16 6.77 -0.87
N LYS A 186 -5.75 6.06 -1.92
CA LYS A 186 -4.63 6.38 -2.84
C LYS A 186 -4.83 7.69 -3.61
N GLU A 187 -6.07 8.08 -3.86
CA GLU A 187 -6.43 9.33 -4.56
C GLU A 187 -6.42 10.48 -3.56
N ARG A 188 -7.01 10.28 -2.37
CA ARG A 188 -7.06 11.26 -1.27
C ARG A 188 -5.70 11.59 -0.69
N ILE A 189 -4.83 10.60 -0.45
CA ILE A 189 -3.47 10.85 0.05
C ILE A 189 -2.63 11.60 -0.99
N LEU A 190 -2.74 11.25 -2.28
CA LEU A 190 -2.02 11.95 -3.34
C LEU A 190 -2.49 13.41 -3.46
N GLU A 191 -3.80 13.66 -3.43
CA GLU A 191 -4.35 15.01 -3.48
C GLU A 191 -3.92 15.82 -2.24
N TYR A 192 -3.92 15.23 -1.04
CA TYR A 192 -3.40 15.87 0.16
C TYR A 192 -1.91 16.21 0.05
N CYS A 193 -1.07 15.23 -0.31
CA CYS A 193 0.36 15.41 -0.52
C CYS A 193 0.65 16.54 -1.51
N CYS A 194 -0.03 16.55 -2.66
CA CYS A 194 0.15 17.58 -3.66
C CYS A 194 -0.35 18.97 -3.19
N ALA A 195 -1.53 19.05 -2.58
CA ALA A 195 -2.11 20.30 -2.10
C ALA A 195 -1.35 20.90 -0.90
N SER A 196 -0.69 20.07 -0.09
CA SER A 196 0.12 20.53 1.06
C SER A 196 1.37 21.30 0.66
N GLY A 197 1.88 21.08 -0.55
CA GLY A 197 3.18 21.59 -1.02
C GLY A 197 4.41 21.03 -0.30
N LYS A 198 4.23 20.16 0.71
CA LYS A 198 5.33 19.56 1.47
C LYS A 198 6.02 18.43 0.69
N PRO A 199 7.29 18.12 1.00
CA PRO A 199 7.93 16.87 0.61
C PRO A 199 7.11 15.63 0.98
N TRP A 200 7.08 14.64 0.08
CA TRP A 200 6.40 13.37 0.30
C TRP A 200 7.10 12.19 -0.40
N ALA A 201 6.99 11.01 0.21
CA ALA A 201 7.37 9.72 -0.36
C ALA A 201 6.22 8.72 -0.13
N LEU A 202 5.58 8.27 -1.21
CA LEU A 202 4.46 7.33 -1.15
C LEU A 202 4.88 5.97 -1.71
N LEU A 203 4.76 4.92 -0.90
CA LEU A 203 4.90 3.55 -1.38
C LEU A 203 3.56 3.10 -1.96
N LEU A 204 3.51 2.94 -3.28
CA LEU A 204 2.26 2.65 -4.00
C LEU A 204 2.45 1.50 -5.00
N PRO A 205 1.37 0.80 -5.39
CA PRO A 205 1.42 -0.20 -6.45
C PRO A 205 1.88 0.43 -7.77
N ASN A 206 2.74 -0.27 -8.51
CA ASN A 206 3.34 0.23 -9.74
C ASN A 206 2.31 0.73 -10.79
N TYR A 207 1.14 0.09 -10.85
CA TYR A 207 0.07 0.47 -11.78
C TYR A 207 -0.51 1.87 -11.54
N ILE A 208 -0.25 2.51 -10.40
CA ILE A 208 -0.79 3.84 -10.05
C ILE A 208 -0.23 4.93 -10.97
N ALA A 209 1.05 4.83 -11.36
CA ALA A 209 1.70 5.80 -12.25
C ALA A 209 0.99 5.94 -13.63
N THR A 210 0.26 4.91 -14.06
CA THR A 210 -0.49 4.91 -15.34
C THR A 210 -1.95 5.34 -15.20
N LYS A 211 -2.40 5.79 -14.01
CA LYS A 211 -3.78 6.20 -13.76
C LYS A 211 -4.02 7.66 -14.13
N ASN A 212 -5.19 7.93 -14.70
CA ASN A 212 -5.61 9.28 -15.07
C ASN A 212 -5.60 10.22 -13.86
N TYR A 213 -6.18 9.80 -12.72
CA TYR A 213 -6.23 10.64 -11.51
C TYR A 213 -4.83 11.06 -11.05
N TYR A 214 -3.87 10.12 -11.09
CA TYR A 214 -2.49 10.37 -10.67
C TYR A 214 -1.85 11.44 -11.53
N GLN A 215 -1.93 11.30 -12.86
CA GLN A 215 -1.39 12.27 -13.81
C GLN A 215 -2.11 13.62 -13.74
N SER A 216 -3.44 13.62 -13.56
CA SER A 216 -4.21 14.87 -13.44
C SER A 216 -3.93 15.64 -12.14
N THR A 217 -3.77 14.95 -11.01
CA THR A 217 -3.45 15.58 -9.72
C THR A 217 -2.04 16.18 -9.75
N LEU A 218 -1.05 15.46 -10.29
CA LEU A 218 0.29 16.01 -10.49
C LEU A 218 0.28 17.23 -11.43
N ALA A 219 -0.43 17.16 -12.56
CA ALA A 219 -0.51 18.27 -13.51
C ALA A 219 -1.23 19.50 -12.91
N LYS A 220 -2.31 19.29 -12.14
CA LYS A 220 -3.06 20.32 -11.40
C LYS A 220 -2.15 21.09 -10.44
N HIS A 221 -1.33 20.38 -9.68
CA HIS A 221 -0.44 20.95 -8.66
C HIS A 221 0.98 21.25 -9.17
N LYS A 222 1.26 20.99 -10.47
CA LYS A 222 2.56 21.17 -11.13
C LYS A 222 3.72 20.45 -10.42
N GLN A 223 3.47 19.23 -9.96
CA GLN A 223 4.47 18.40 -9.27
C GLN A 223 5.04 17.34 -10.20
N GLU A 224 6.37 17.20 -10.19
CA GLU A 224 7.12 16.23 -11.00
C GLU A 224 7.92 15.30 -10.08
N PRO A 225 7.27 14.27 -9.48
CA PRO A 225 7.97 13.27 -8.69
C PRO A 225 8.88 12.39 -9.56
N PHE A 226 9.83 11.72 -8.91
CA PHE A 226 10.59 10.62 -9.51
C PHE A 226 10.26 9.31 -8.81
N TYR A 227 10.67 8.20 -9.41
CA TYR A 227 10.33 6.86 -8.93
C TYR A 227 11.59 6.09 -8.55
N PHE A 228 11.60 5.52 -7.33
CA PHE A 228 12.60 4.56 -6.89
C PHE A 228 11.98 3.16 -6.94
N VAL A 229 12.49 2.32 -7.84
CA VAL A 229 12.05 0.93 -8.01
C VAL A 229 13.11 0.00 -7.45
N SER A 230 12.79 -0.70 -6.35
CA SER A 230 13.70 -1.68 -5.73
C SER A 230 14.02 -2.85 -6.65
N ARG A 231 15.15 -3.52 -6.41
CA ARG A 231 15.54 -4.79 -7.07
C ARG A 231 14.65 -5.93 -6.65
N GLU A 232 14.22 -5.92 -5.40
CA GLU A 232 13.38 -6.97 -4.82
C GLU A 232 11.93 -6.49 -4.74
N ARG A 233 10.99 -7.44 -4.69
CA ARG A 233 9.59 -7.12 -4.46
C ARG A 233 9.43 -6.89 -2.96
N TYR A 234 8.96 -5.71 -2.56
CA TYR A 234 8.57 -5.50 -1.18
C TYR A 234 7.45 -6.47 -0.79
N MET A 235 7.65 -7.12 0.35
CA MET A 235 6.62 -7.90 1.04
C MET A 235 5.93 -7.00 2.06
N PHE A 236 4.70 -7.33 2.38
CA PHE A 236 3.92 -6.62 3.38
C PHE A 236 3.30 -7.65 4.31
N TYR A 237 3.26 -7.34 5.60
CA TYR A 237 2.89 -8.31 6.63
C TYR A 237 1.57 -7.90 7.28
N HIS A 238 0.58 -8.79 7.26
CA HIS A 238 -0.62 -8.58 8.06
C HIS A 238 -0.31 -8.89 9.55
N PRO A 239 -0.69 -8.03 10.50
CA PRO A 239 -0.36 -8.24 11.93
C PRO A 239 -0.87 -9.58 12.49
N GLU A 240 -1.98 -10.08 11.96
CA GLU A 240 -2.59 -11.37 12.37
C GLU A 240 -2.04 -12.58 11.58
N GLY A 241 -1.06 -12.38 10.69
CA GLY A 241 -0.51 -13.44 9.84
C GLY A 241 -1.44 -13.94 8.73
N THR A 242 -2.53 -13.23 8.47
CA THR A 242 -3.52 -13.52 7.42
C THR A 242 -3.15 -12.84 6.09
N GLY A 243 -3.83 -13.19 4.99
CA GLY A 243 -3.57 -12.64 3.66
C GLY A 243 -2.76 -13.57 2.76
N HIS A 244 -2.02 -13.00 1.80
CA HIS A 244 -1.24 -13.74 0.80
C HIS A 244 0.26 -13.68 1.09
N ASP A 245 0.96 -14.80 0.95
CA ASP A 245 2.43 -14.93 1.12
C ASP A 245 3.23 -13.94 0.26
N THR A 246 2.63 -13.45 -0.83
CA THR A 246 3.21 -12.41 -1.69
C THR A 246 2.13 -11.41 -2.09
N SER A 247 2.48 -10.12 -2.12
CA SER A 247 1.57 -9.08 -2.63
C SER A 247 1.20 -9.34 -4.10
N PRO A 248 -0.05 -9.10 -4.53
CA PRO A 248 -0.48 -9.30 -5.92
C PRO A 248 0.07 -8.24 -6.90
N PHE A 249 0.79 -7.21 -6.44
CA PHE A 249 1.41 -6.15 -7.25
C PHE A 249 2.88 -5.93 -6.89
N GLU A 250 3.66 -5.32 -7.79
CA GLU A 250 4.95 -4.71 -7.41
C GLU A 250 4.65 -3.33 -6.81
N GLY A 251 5.16 -3.04 -5.61
CA GLY A 251 5.15 -1.70 -5.03
C GLY A 251 6.46 -0.98 -5.33
N PHE A 252 6.42 0.34 -5.52
CA PHE A 252 7.62 1.18 -5.57
C PHE A 252 7.38 2.56 -4.97
N TRP A 253 8.45 3.28 -4.65
CA TRP A 253 8.36 4.61 -4.04
C TRP A 253 8.19 5.69 -5.10
N PHE A 254 7.24 6.59 -4.85
CA PHE A 254 6.97 7.80 -5.60
C PHE A 254 7.47 8.96 -4.73
N LEU A 255 8.45 9.74 -5.18
CA LEU A 255 9.14 10.74 -4.34
C LEU A 255 9.06 12.15 -4.93
N TYR A 256 8.66 13.11 -4.09
CA TYR A 256 8.67 14.53 -4.38
C TYR A 256 9.27 15.28 -3.19
N LEU A 257 10.25 16.15 -3.44
CA LEU A 257 10.94 16.94 -2.42
C LEU A 257 10.78 18.46 -2.65
N GLY A 258 9.65 18.88 -3.21
CA GLY A 258 9.42 20.28 -3.54
C GLY A 258 10.45 20.80 -4.56
N PRO A 259 11.02 22.01 -4.35
CA PRO A 259 12.10 22.55 -5.17
C PRO A 259 13.36 21.66 -5.24
N HIS A 260 13.58 20.79 -4.24
CA HIS A 260 14.76 19.94 -4.16
C HIS A 260 14.63 18.61 -4.93
N THR A 261 13.47 18.31 -5.52
CA THR A 261 13.19 17.03 -6.21
C THR A 261 14.21 16.72 -7.30
N GLU A 262 14.60 17.72 -8.09
CA GLU A 262 15.59 17.53 -9.16
C GLU A 262 16.98 17.24 -8.59
N HIS A 263 17.41 17.99 -7.57
CA HIS A 263 18.70 17.76 -6.93
C HIS A 263 18.77 16.36 -6.32
N LEU A 264 17.74 15.93 -5.58
CA LEU A 264 17.69 14.60 -4.97
C LEU A 264 17.74 13.50 -6.04
N TYR A 265 17.04 13.66 -7.16
CA TYR A 265 17.10 12.71 -8.27
C TYR A 265 18.51 12.62 -8.88
N GLN A 266 19.12 13.75 -9.23
CA GLN A 266 20.46 13.77 -9.83
C GLN A 266 21.51 13.20 -8.87
N TRP A 267 21.45 13.58 -7.59
CA TRP A 267 22.28 13.00 -6.55
C TRP A 267 22.09 11.48 -6.47
N SER A 268 20.85 10.99 -6.52
CA SER A 268 20.53 9.56 -6.45
C SER A 268 21.12 8.78 -7.63
N VAL A 269 21.04 9.33 -8.84
CA VAL A 269 21.60 8.73 -10.07
C VAL A 269 23.14 8.64 -10.02
N GLN A 270 23.79 9.56 -9.33
CA GLN A 270 25.25 9.67 -9.22
C GLN A 270 25.83 8.86 -8.05
N ASN A 271 25.19 8.89 -6.87
CA ASN A 271 25.77 8.41 -5.62
C ASN A 271 25.25 7.04 -5.15
N LEU A 272 24.07 6.61 -5.60
CA LEU A 272 23.55 5.30 -5.21
C LEU A 272 24.18 4.17 -6.04
N PRO A 273 24.67 3.08 -5.42
CA PRO A 273 25.20 1.94 -6.15
C PRO A 273 24.16 1.39 -7.13
N ARG A 274 24.55 1.16 -8.38
CA ARG A 274 23.64 0.59 -9.41
C ARG A 274 23.12 -0.81 -9.06
N SER A 275 23.74 -1.47 -8.08
CA SER A 275 23.32 -2.74 -7.48
C SER A 275 22.25 -2.60 -6.38
N SER A 276 21.85 -1.38 -5.99
CA SER A 276 20.85 -1.13 -4.93
C SER A 276 19.41 -0.94 -5.41
N TYR A 277 19.19 -0.67 -6.71
CA TYR A 277 17.85 -0.44 -7.28
C TYR A 277 17.68 -1.09 -8.66
N LYS A 278 16.44 -1.39 -9.06
CA LYS A 278 16.08 -1.89 -10.40
C LYS A 278 16.01 -0.74 -11.39
N ALA A 279 15.44 0.39 -10.97
CA ALA A 279 15.48 1.63 -11.73
C ALA A 279 15.28 2.87 -10.83
N LEU A 280 15.89 3.97 -11.26
CA LEU A 280 15.45 5.33 -10.97
C LEU A 280 14.88 5.88 -12.28
N THR A 281 13.68 6.48 -12.26
CA THR A 281 13.05 7.06 -13.45
C THR A 281 12.39 8.41 -13.15
N ARG A 282 12.26 9.27 -14.17
CA ARG A 282 11.56 10.55 -14.08
C ARG A 282 10.15 10.52 -14.62
N THR A 283 9.92 9.75 -15.68
CA THR A 283 8.66 9.79 -16.42
C THR A 283 7.89 8.48 -16.32
N VAL A 284 6.57 8.55 -16.53
CA VAL A 284 5.72 7.37 -16.72
C VAL A 284 6.11 6.64 -18.01
N ASP A 285 6.61 7.37 -19.02
CA ASP A 285 7.12 6.78 -20.27
C ASP A 285 8.38 5.94 -20.03
N ASP A 286 9.33 6.38 -19.19
CA ASP A 286 10.49 5.57 -18.79
C ASP A 286 10.06 4.26 -18.11
N LEU A 287 9.07 4.35 -17.22
CA LEU A 287 8.51 3.19 -16.52
C LEU A 287 7.85 2.20 -17.52
N LEU A 288 7.13 2.71 -18.52
CA LEU A 288 6.52 1.92 -19.58
C LEU A 288 7.57 1.27 -20.50
N GLN A 289 8.57 2.03 -20.95
CA GLN A 289 9.67 1.54 -21.79
C GLN A 289 10.47 0.43 -21.10
N LYS A 290 10.77 0.62 -19.80
CA LYS A 290 11.46 -0.37 -18.95
C LYS A 290 10.56 -1.52 -18.48
N ARG A 291 9.26 -1.51 -18.83
CA ARG A 291 8.25 -2.51 -18.44
C ARG A 291 8.09 -2.68 -16.91
N LEU A 292 8.28 -1.58 -16.17
CA LEU A 292 8.17 -1.53 -14.70
C LEU A 292 6.74 -1.28 -14.21
N VAL A 293 5.86 -0.86 -15.12
CA VAL A 293 4.42 -0.69 -14.89
C VAL A 293 3.63 -1.48 -15.95
N PRO A 294 2.41 -1.96 -15.64
CA PRO A 294 1.59 -2.64 -16.63
C PRO A 294 1.25 -1.72 -17.81
N ALA A 295 1.41 -2.23 -19.03
CA ALA A 295 0.95 -1.53 -20.23
C ALA A 295 -0.57 -1.25 -20.14
N PRO A 296 -1.06 -0.10 -20.64
CA PRO A 296 -2.49 0.24 -20.61
C PRO A 296 -3.37 -0.89 -21.15
N ARG A 297 -4.24 -1.43 -20.28
CA ARG A 297 -5.12 -2.55 -20.67
C ARG A 297 -6.11 -2.06 -21.71
N MET A 298 -5.93 -2.49 -22.96
CA MET A 298 -6.88 -2.23 -24.04
C MET A 298 -8.31 -2.66 -23.62
N ASN A 299 -9.28 -1.76 -23.83
CA ASN A 299 -10.69 -1.90 -23.44
C ASN A 299 -11.23 -3.32 -23.78
N PRO A 300 -11.90 -4.03 -22.85
CA PRO A 300 -12.40 -5.38 -23.08
C PRO A 300 -13.26 -5.54 -24.34
N LYS A 301 -14.08 -4.54 -24.70
CA LYS A 301 -14.89 -4.53 -25.94
C LYS A 301 -13.99 -4.58 -27.18
N ARG A 302 -12.97 -3.71 -27.24
CA ARG A 302 -11.97 -3.68 -28.34
C ARG A 302 -11.13 -4.95 -28.40
N ARG A 303 -10.73 -5.49 -27.24
CA ARG A 303 -10.00 -6.76 -27.15
C ARG A 303 -10.83 -7.93 -27.70
N LYS A 304 -12.11 -8.00 -27.33
CA LYS A 304 -13.04 -9.02 -27.86
C LYS A 304 -13.26 -8.87 -29.36
N ALA A 305 -13.42 -7.65 -29.88
CA ALA A 305 -13.55 -7.38 -31.30
C ALA A 305 -12.30 -7.82 -32.11
N LEU A 306 -11.09 -7.55 -31.59
CA LEU A 306 -9.84 -7.99 -32.23
C LEU A 306 -9.66 -9.52 -32.21
N LEU A 307 -10.10 -10.20 -31.16
CA LEU A 307 -10.10 -11.66 -31.11
C LEU A 307 -11.13 -12.26 -32.06
N GLN A 308 -12.31 -11.66 -32.19
CA GLN A 308 -13.36 -12.10 -33.12
C GLN A 308 -13.04 -11.78 -34.59
N GLY A 309 -12.24 -10.74 -34.86
CA GLY A 309 -11.77 -10.38 -36.20
C GLY A 309 -10.65 -11.28 -36.73
N LYS A 310 -9.91 -11.99 -35.87
CA LYS A 310 -8.80 -12.87 -36.27
C LYS A 310 -9.22 -14.26 -36.79
N GLY A 311 -10.52 -14.59 -36.75
CA GLY A 311 -11.07 -15.87 -37.24
C GLY A 311 -11.76 -15.78 -38.62
N LYS A 312 -11.46 -14.76 -39.43
CA LYS A 312 -12.03 -14.54 -40.76
C LYS A 312 -10.95 -14.21 -41.81
N GLY A 313 -9.87 -14.99 -41.81
CA GLY A 313 -8.83 -15.02 -42.82
C GLY A 313 -8.62 -16.46 -43.28
#